data_AF-A0AA38AK43-F1
#
_entry.id   AF-A0AA38AK43-F1
#
_cell.length_a   1.000
_cell.length_b   1.000
_cell.length_c   1.000
_cell.angle_alpha   90.00
_cell.angle_beta   90.00
_cell.angle_gamma   90.00
#
_symmetry.space_group_name_H-M   'P 1'
#
loop_
_entity.id
_entity.type
_entity.pdbx_description
1 polymer ?
#
loop_
_entity_poly.entity_id
_entity_poly.type
_entity_poly.pdbx_seq_one_letter_code
_entity_poly.pdbx_strand_id
1 'polypeptide(L)'
;MKTLAVLNSPEPHAVTGSIATTNSAVVTGSITTTNSVVVAGSIATTGSAAVNASIATVGSAAVSASIATAGSALVVGSVATAGSALIAGSVLTVLSVRLHKCVACVACVACRRCTACVGCVRCTDCVGCVGCYNCSGLRNAKGLRDVHA
;
A
#
# COMPACT_ATOMS: atom_id res chain seq x y z
N MET A 1 3.98 -36.43 5.45
CA MET A 1 4.06 -35.00 5.06
C MET A 1 4.75 -34.24 6.18
N LYS A 2 5.78 -33.44 5.88
CA LYS A 2 6.85 -33.13 6.84
C LYS A 2 6.56 -31.86 7.63
N THR A 3 6.31 -32.00 8.93
CA THR A 3 6.25 -30.88 9.87
C THR A 3 7.66 -30.32 10.11
N LEU A 4 7.93 -29.12 9.61
CA LEU A 4 8.97 -28.21 10.09
C LEU A 4 8.35 -26.80 10.21
N ALA A 5 8.61 -25.99 11.23
CA ALA A 5 9.59 -26.16 12.30
C ALA A 5 8.97 -26.06 13.70
N VAL A 6 9.57 -26.81 14.64
CA VAL A 6 9.51 -26.53 16.08
C VAL A 6 10.66 -25.57 16.40
N LEU A 7 10.44 -24.57 17.27
CA LEU A 7 11.31 -24.29 18.42
C LEU A 7 10.67 -23.24 19.34
N ASN A 8 10.69 -23.52 20.63
CA ASN A 8 10.20 -22.66 21.70
C ASN A 8 11.42 -22.13 22.46
N SER A 9 11.67 -20.81 22.47
CA SER A 9 12.74 -20.15 23.23
C SER A 9 12.51 -18.63 23.33
N PRO A 10 13.09 -17.92 24.31
CA PRO A 10 12.84 -16.50 24.55
C PRO A 10 13.83 -15.58 23.78
N GLU A 11 13.92 -15.74 22.46
CA GLU A 11 14.87 -15.02 21.59
C GLU A 11 14.22 -14.54 20.28
N PRO A 12 14.82 -13.59 19.53
CA PRO A 12 14.18 -12.96 18.36
C PRO A 12 14.20 -13.88 17.13
N HIS A 13 13.24 -14.80 17.06
CA HIS A 13 13.17 -15.83 16.01
C HIS A 13 13.09 -15.24 14.60
N ALA A 14 14.12 -15.53 13.81
CA ALA A 14 14.15 -15.34 12.37
C ALA A 14 13.70 -16.62 11.66
N VAL A 15 12.59 -16.54 10.92
CA VAL A 15 12.01 -17.66 10.18
C VAL A 15 12.36 -17.53 8.70
N THR A 16 12.91 -18.59 8.10
CA THR A 16 13.23 -18.63 6.67
C THR A 16 12.57 -19.85 6.02
N GLY A 17 11.74 -19.65 4.99
CA GLY A 17 11.07 -20.73 4.28
C GLY A 17 9.99 -21.41 5.11
N SER A 18 8.75 -20.88 5.11
CA SER A 18 7.65 -21.47 5.89
C SER A 18 6.28 -21.37 5.22
N ILE A 19 5.41 -22.35 5.51
CA ILE A 19 4.03 -22.35 5.02
C ILE A 19 3.21 -21.31 5.79
N ALA A 20 3.29 -21.30 7.11
CA ALA A 20 2.60 -20.34 7.95
C ALA A 20 3.52 -19.89 9.09
N THR A 21 3.52 -18.58 9.36
CA THR A 21 4.37 -17.95 10.38
C THR A 21 3.54 -16.94 11.18
N THR A 22 3.65 -16.96 12.50
CA THR A 22 2.88 -16.11 13.42
C THR A 22 3.79 -15.58 14.52
N ASN A 23 3.63 -14.32 14.93
CA ASN A 23 4.35 -13.72 16.08
C ASN A 23 5.89 -13.87 15.99
N SER A 24 6.47 -13.64 14.82
CA SER A 24 7.92 -13.79 14.57
C SER A 24 8.63 -12.44 14.42
N ALA A 25 9.90 -12.36 14.81
CA ALA A 25 10.67 -11.12 14.72
C ALA A 25 11.01 -10.81 13.26
N VAL A 26 11.57 -11.78 12.54
CA VAL A 26 11.95 -11.63 11.12
C VAL A 26 11.42 -12.83 10.34
N VAL A 27 10.85 -12.59 9.16
CA VAL A 27 10.31 -13.65 8.29
C VAL A 27 10.81 -13.42 6.86
N THR A 28 11.47 -14.42 6.28
CA THR A 28 11.97 -14.38 4.90
C THR A 28 11.41 -15.57 4.12
N GLY A 29 10.64 -15.34 3.06
CA GLY A 29 10.05 -16.41 2.25
C GLY A 29 8.98 -17.22 2.98
N SER A 30 7.77 -16.68 3.13
CA SER A 30 6.64 -17.42 3.72
C SER A 30 5.36 -17.34 2.88
N ILE A 31 4.51 -18.39 2.93
CA ILE A 31 3.21 -18.34 2.24
C ILE A 31 2.25 -17.44 3.02
N THR A 32 2.01 -17.71 4.31
CA THR A 32 1.23 -16.83 5.18
C THR A 32 2.06 -16.31 6.36
N THR A 33 1.94 -15.03 6.66
CA THR A 33 2.64 -14.37 7.78
C THR A 33 1.68 -13.49 8.56
N THR A 34 1.61 -13.66 9.88
CA THR A 34 0.72 -12.90 10.77
C THR A 34 1.49 -12.28 11.94
N ASN A 35 1.20 -11.02 12.29
CA ASN A 35 1.73 -10.35 13.49
C ASN A 35 3.27 -10.44 13.62
N SER A 36 4.00 -10.11 12.57
CA SER A 36 5.48 -10.18 12.55
C SER A 36 6.12 -8.80 12.45
N VAL A 37 7.34 -8.62 12.97
CA VAL A 37 7.98 -7.29 12.96
C VAL A 37 8.50 -6.95 11.56
N VAL A 38 9.33 -7.81 10.98
CA VAL A 38 9.89 -7.63 9.62
C VAL A 38 9.54 -8.82 8.74
N VAL A 39 9.02 -8.56 7.54
CA VAL A 39 8.64 -9.58 6.56
C VAL A 39 9.24 -9.25 5.19
N ALA A 40 10.02 -10.17 4.63
CA ALA A 40 10.64 -10.05 3.31
C ALA A 40 10.19 -11.22 2.41
N GLY A 41 9.46 -10.90 1.34
CA GLY A 41 9.00 -11.88 0.35
C GLY A 41 8.00 -12.88 0.92
N SER A 42 6.77 -12.45 1.20
CA SER A 42 5.67 -13.35 1.58
C SER A 42 4.49 -13.28 0.61
N ILE A 43 3.74 -14.38 0.47
CA ILE A 43 2.56 -14.43 -0.41
C ILE A 43 1.39 -13.65 0.21
N ALA A 44 1.09 -13.87 1.49
CA ALA A 44 0.10 -13.13 2.24
C ALA A 44 0.66 -12.68 3.61
N THR A 45 0.47 -11.41 3.95
CA THR A 45 0.94 -10.83 5.22
C THR A 45 -0.17 -10.02 5.88
N THR A 46 -0.47 -10.29 7.14
CA THR A 46 -1.52 -9.61 7.93
C THR A 46 -0.95 -9.09 9.23
N GLY A 47 -1.03 -7.79 9.47
CA GLY A 47 -0.52 -7.17 10.69
C GLY A 47 1.00 -7.30 10.78
N SER A 48 1.77 -6.36 10.22
CA SER A 48 3.23 -6.39 10.35
C SER A 48 3.82 -4.98 10.37
N ALA A 49 4.95 -4.79 11.05
CA ALA A 49 5.53 -3.46 11.19
C ALA A 49 6.22 -3.00 9.89
N ALA A 50 7.04 -3.87 9.29
CA ALA A 50 7.68 -3.63 8.00
C ALA A 50 7.50 -4.83 7.07
N VAL A 51 7.03 -4.59 5.84
CA VAL A 51 6.82 -5.61 4.81
C VAL A 51 7.51 -5.17 3.52
N ASN A 52 8.31 -6.05 2.91
CA ASN A 52 9.02 -5.78 1.66
C ASN A 52 8.82 -6.92 0.65
N ALA A 53 8.51 -6.56 -0.60
CA ALA A 53 8.38 -7.48 -1.74
C ALA A 53 7.34 -8.61 -1.54
N SER A 54 6.21 -8.32 -0.90
CA SER A 54 5.13 -9.31 -0.66
C SER A 54 4.02 -9.22 -1.71
N ILE A 55 3.31 -10.33 -1.95
CA ILE A 55 2.23 -10.37 -2.95
C ILE A 55 0.97 -9.69 -2.41
N ALA A 56 0.47 -10.09 -1.25
CA ALA A 56 -0.68 -9.47 -0.59
C ALA A 56 -0.33 -9.02 0.84
N THR A 57 -0.71 -7.80 1.20
CA THR A 57 -0.44 -7.23 2.53
C THR A 57 -1.66 -6.51 3.09
N VAL A 58 -2.02 -6.80 4.34
CA VAL A 58 -3.18 -6.20 5.04
C VAL A 58 -2.73 -5.64 6.39
N GLY A 59 -3.16 -4.43 6.72
CA GLY A 59 -3.04 -3.88 8.08
C GLY A 59 -1.60 -3.70 8.57
N SER A 60 -0.68 -3.25 7.71
CA SER A 60 0.75 -3.13 8.05
C SER A 60 1.21 -1.68 8.19
N ALA A 61 2.22 -1.41 9.02
CA ALA A 61 2.65 -0.04 9.27
C ALA A 61 3.47 0.54 8.10
N ALA A 62 4.47 -0.19 7.61
CA ALA A 62 5.23 0.16 6.42
C ALA A 62 5.27 -1.00 5.41
N VAL A 63 5.02 -0.70 4.14
CA VAL A 63 5.00 -1.66 3.04
C VAL A 63 5.81 -1.12 1.86
N SER A 64 6.68 -1.94 1.26
CA SER A 64 7.41 -1.55 0.05
C SER A 64 7.45 -2.67 -0.99
N ALA A 65 7.41 -2.29 -2.27
CA ALA A 65 7.52 -3.18 -3.42
C ALA A 65 6.47 -4.33 -3.45
N SER A 66 5.29 -4.14 -2.86
CA SER A 66 4.25 -5.17 -2.79
C SER A 66 3.25 -5.12 -3.94
N ILE A 67 2.67 -6.26 -4.31
CA ILE A 67 1.69 -6.30 -5.43
C ILE A 67 0.34 -5.73 -4.99
N ALA A 68 -0.24 -6.21 -3.90
CA ALA A 68 -1.52 -5.73 -3.36
C ALA A 68 -1.38 -5.34 -1.90
N THR A 69 -1.91 -4.17 -1.52
CA THR A 69 -1.83 -3.64 -0.15
C THR A 69 -3.17 -3.07 0.29
N ALA A 70 -3.64 -3.40 1.49
CA ALA A 70 -4.86 -2.90 2.09
C ALA A 70 -4.62 -2.37 3.51
N GLY A 71 -5.24 -1.24 3.87
CA GLY A 71 -5.31 -0.76 5.26
C GLY A 71 -3.95 -0.47 5.90
N SER A 72 -2.97 0.03 5.14
CA SER A 72 -1.58 0.21 5.62
C SER A 72 -1.21 1.68 5.82
N ALA A 73 -0.33 1.99 6.77
CA ALA A 73 -0.03 3.38 7.10
C ALA A 73 0.89 4.06 6.07
N LEU A 74 1.98 3.38 5.67
CA LEU A 74 2.92 3.83 4.64
C LEU A 74 3.11 2.76 3.57
N VAL A 75 3.04 3.15 2.30
CA VAL A 75 3.23 2.27 1.13
C VAL A 75 4.18 2.92 0.12
N VAL A 76 5.21 2.19 -0.34
CA VAL A 76 6.23 2.71 -1.26
C VAL A 76 6.45 1.73 -2.43
N GLY A 77 6.00 2.11 -3.62
CA GLY A 77 6.21 1.34 -4.85
C GLY A 77 5.35 0.08 -4.98
N SER A 78 4.05 0.14 -4.65
CA SER A 78 3.14 -1.02 -4.77
C SER A 78 2.34 -1.02 -6.08
N VAL A 79 1.87 -2.18 -6.56
CA VAL A 79 1.02 -2.21 -7.77
C VAL A 79 -0.39 -1.70 -7.45
N ALA A 80 -1.09 -2.33 -6.50
CA ALA A 80 -2.43 -1.96 -6.07
C ALA A 80 -2.47 -1.62 -4.57
N THR A 81 -3.18 -0.55 -4.20
CA THR A 81 -3.28 -0.10 -2.80
C THR A 81 -4.70 0.39 -2.47
N ALA A 82 -5.26 -0.08 -1.36
CA ALA A 82 -6.56 0.34 -0.85
C ALA A 82 -6.48 0.83 0.61
N GLY A 83 -7.24 1.87 0.97
CA GLY A 83 -7.44 2.26 2.36
C GLY A 83 -6.16 2.65 3.12
N SER A 84 -5.18 3.25 2.45
CA SER A 84 -3.84 3.50 3.03
C SER A 84 -3.55 5.00 3.18
N ALA A 85 -2.76 5.37 4.19
CA ALA A 85 -2.63 6.77 4.60
C ALA A 85 -1.60 7.56 3.76
N LEU A 86 -0.38 7.04 3.62
CA LEU A 86 0.73 7.64 2.87
C LEU A 86 1.17 6.69 1.76
N ILE A 87 1.15 7.12 0.49
CA ILE A 87 1.61 6.31 -0.64
C ILE A 87 2.59 7.09 -1.52
N ALA A 88 3.79 6.55 -1.70
CA ALA A 88 4.83 7.05 -2.59
C ALA A 88 5.05 6.08 -3.75
N GLY A 89 4.35 6.31 -4.86
CA GLY A 89 4.32 5.45 -6.04
C GLY A 89 3.40 4.24 -5.86
N SER A 90 2.24 4.28 -6.52
CA SER A 90 1.45 3.08 -6.81
C SER A 90 0.79 3.15 -8.20
N VAL A 91 0.52 1.99 -8.81
CA VAL A 91 -0.09 1.85 -10.15
C VAL A 91 -1.62 1.86 -10.11
N LEU A 92 -2.22 1.54 -8.97
CA LEU A 92 -3.65 1.62 -8.70
C LEU A 92 -3.86 2.00 -7.23
N THR A 93 -4.62 3.06 -6.95
CA THR A 93 -4.98 3.45 -5.57
C THR A 93 -6.49 3.62 -5.37
N VAL A 94 -6.99 3.24 -4.19
CA VAL A 94 -8.39 3.37 -3.77
C VAL A 94 -8.45 3.89 -2.33
N LEU A 95 -9.37 4.80 -2.03
CA LEU A 95 -9.65 5.31 -0.66
C LEU A 95 -8.38 5.70 0.13
N SER A 96 -7.57 6.61 -0.43
CA SER A 96 -6.24 6.93 0.11
C SER A 96 -6.06 8.44 0.38
N VAL A 97 -5.30 8.77 1.44
CA VAL A 97 -5.25 10.16 1.99
C VAL A 97 -4.13 11.01 1.37
N ARG A 98 -2.90 10.51 1.26
CA ARG A 98 -1.78 11.26 0.66
C ARG A 98 -1.04 10.43 -0.38
N LEU A 99 -0.97 10.98 -1.58
CA LEU A 99 -0.41 10.33 -2.78
C LEU A 99 0.74 11.15 -3.36
N HIS A 100 1.83 10.47 -3.73
CA HIS A 100 2.93 11.00 -4.57
C HIS A 100 3.15 10.06 -5.76
N LYS A 101 3.16 10.63 -6.99
CA LYS A 101 3.34 9.91 -8.27
C LYS A 101 2.36 8.75 -8.47
N CYS A 102 1.09 9.05 -8.76
CA CYS A 102 0.07 8.02 -9.00
C CYS A 102 -0.39 7.95 -10.45
N VAL A 103 -0.40 6.72 -10.97
CA VAL A 103 -1.19 6.31 -12.13
C VAL A 103 -2.46 5.68 -11.56
N ALA A 104 -3.61 5.94 -12.18
CA ALA A 104 -4.90 5.33 -11.89
C ALA A 104 -5.43 5.37 -10.42
N CYS A 105 -6.56 6.06 -10.29
CA CYS A 105 -7.70 5.71 -9.42
C CYS A 105 -7.97 6.46 -8.09
N VAL A 106 -9.04 6.03 -7.40
CA VAL A 106 -10.20 6.83 -6.94
C VAL A 106 -10.81 6.25 -5.67
N ALA A 107 -11.37 6.99 -4.69
CA ALA A 107 -11.51 8.44 -4.54
C ALA A 107 -10.52 9.01 -3.51
N CYS A 108 -10.04 10.24 -3.72
CA CYS A 108 -8.80 10.76 -3.12
C CYS A 108 -8.95 12.18 -2.53
N VAL A 109 -8.26 12.50 -1.42
CA VAL A 109 -8.14 13.87 -0.87
C VAL A 109 -6.79 14.03 -0.13
N ALA A 110 -5.70 14.62 -0.65
CA ALA A 110 -5.50 15.62 -1.70
C ALA A 110 -4.08 15.52 -2.34
N CYS A 111 -3.97 15.59 -3.67
CA CYS A 111 -2.88 14.95 -4.44
C CYS A 111 -2.06 15.89 -5.35
N ARG A 112 -0.85 15.45 -5.78
CA ARG A 112 -0.04 15.98 -6.92
C ARG A 112 1.04 14.94 -7.30
N ARG A 113 1.32 14.52 -8.53
CA ARG A 113 0.67 14.65 -9.86
C ARG A 113 -0.04 13.33 -10.21
N CYS A 114 -1.02 13.38 -11.13
CA CYS A 114 -1.91 12.24 -11.45
C CYS A 114 -2.28 12.13 -12.93
N THR A 115 -2.52 10.90 -13.41
CA THR A 115 -3.30 10.63 -14.64
C THR A 115 -4.38 9.54 -14.45
N ALA A 116 -5.62 9.84 -14.85
CA ALA A 116 -6.84 9.01 -14.76
C ALA A 116 -7.46 8.75 -13.36
N CYS A 117 -8.20 9.73 -12.83
CA CYS A 117 -8.95 9.62 -11.56
C CYS A 117 -10.43 10.04 -11.73
N VAL A 118 -11.37 9.52 -10.91
CA VAL A 118 -12.85 9.74 -11.07
C VAL A 118 -13.49 10.50 -9.90
N GLY A 119 -12.72 10.96 -8.91
CA GLY A 119 -13.26 11.54 -7.68
C GLY A 119 -12.17 12.01 -6.71
N CYS A 120 -11.61 13.19 -6.95
CA CYS A 120 -10.54 13.77 -6.12
C CYS A 120 -10.97 15.08 -5.43
N VAL A 121 -10.40 15.42 -4.29
CA VAL A 121 -10.57 16.72 -3.63
C VAL A 121 -9.21 17.41 -3.46
N ARG A 122 -9.07 18.71 -3.74
CA ARG A 122 -7.78 19.47 -3.73
C ARG A 122 -6.68 18.83 -4.58
N CYS A 123 -6.97 18.59 -5.85
CA CYS A 123 -6.06 17.93 -6.78
C CYS A 123 -5.14 18.88 -7.58
N THR A 124 -3.85 18.55 -7.52
CA THR A 124 -2.63 19.15 -8.08
C THR A 124 -2.16 18.72 -9.50
N ASP A 125 -2.03 19.55 -10.55
CA ASP A 125 -1.46 19.13 -11.86
C ASP A 125 -1.97 17.76 -12.40
N CYS A 126 -3.28 17.60 -12.62
CA CYS A 126 -3.89 16.30 -12.99
C CYS A 126 -4.38 16.26 -14.46
N VAL A 127 -4.02 15.21 -15.20
CA VAL A 127 -4.50 14.94 -16.56
C VAL A 127 -5.59 13.86 -16.54
N GLY A 128 -6.78 14.15 -17.07
CA GLY A 128 -7.84 13.14 -17.19
C GLY A 128 -8.56 12.81 -15.88
N CYS A 129 -8.79 13.81 -15.02
CA CYS A 129 -9.80 13.70 -13.95
C CYS A 129 -11.22 13.69 -14.53
N VAL A 130 -12.12 12.89 -13.94
CA VAL A 130 -13.55 12.79 -14.27
C VAL A 130 -14.47 13.36 -13.17
N GLY A 131 -13.95 13.56 -11.94
CA GLY A 131 -14.65 14.19 -10.83
C GLY A 131 -13.68 14.83 -9.85
N CYS A 132 -13.79 16.14 -9.60
CA CYS A 132 -12.88 16.92 -8.76
C CYS A 132 -13.68 17.80 -7.78
N TYR A 133 -13.18 18.10 -6.57
CA TYR A 133 -13.79 19.03 -5.60
C TYR A 133 -12.76 19.98 -4.99
N ASN A 134 -12.97 21.28 -5.09
CA ASN A 134 -12.09 22.38 -4.65
C ASN A 134 -10.62 22.26 -5.14
N CYS A 135 -10.31 22.73 -6.37
CA CYS A 135 -9.10 22.43 -7.18
C CYS A 135 -8.08 23.59 -7.29
N SER A 136 -6.86 23.34 -7.82
CA SER A 136 -6.01 24.42 -8.38
C SER A 136 -4.93 24.08 -9.45
N GLY A 137 -4.88 24.85 -10.56
CA GLY A 137 -3.76 24.89 -11.53
C GLY A 137 -3.75 23.80 -12.61
N LEU A 138 -4.85 23.58 -13.34
CA LEU A 138 -5.10 22.30 -14.04
C LEU A 138 -4.76 22.26 -15.53
N ARG A 139 -4.26 21.11 -15.99
CA ARG A 139 -4.32 20.65 -17.41
C ARG A 139 -4.42 19.13 -17.41
N ASN A 140 -5.48 18.45 -17.87
CA ASN A 140 -6.78 18.89 -18.41
C ASN A 140 -7.91 18.05 -17.74
N ALA A 141 -9.13 18.58 -17.61
CA ALA A 141 -10.11 18.06 -16.64
C ALA A 141 -11.58 17.97 -17.12
N LYS A 142 -12.34 17.01 -16.56
CA LYS A 142 -13.83 17.00 -16.55
C LYS A 142 -14.34 16.70 -15.12
N GLY A 143 -15.53 17.22 -14.78
CA GLY A 143 -16.17 17.05 -13.46
C GLY A 143 -15.61 17.90 -12.31
N LEU A 144 -14.98 19.04 -12.62
CA LEU A 144 -14.44 20.07 -11.71
C LEU A 144 -15.44 20.54 -10.63
N ARG A 145 -14.93 21.00 -9.48
CA ARG A 145 -15.65 21.91 -8.56
C ARG A 145 -14.66 22.86 -7.84
N ASP A 146 -15.08 24.08 -7.55
CA ASP A 146 -14.37 25.23 -6.93
C ASP A 146 -12.89 25.39 -7.34
N VAL A 147 -12.63 26.05 -8.48
CA VAL A 147 -11.42 25.87 -9.30
C VAL A 147 -10.50 27.11 -9.27
N HIS A 148 -9.17 26.96 -9.18
CA HIS A 148 -8.26 28.12 -9.03
C HIS A 148 -6.94 28.02 -9.82
N ALA A 149 -6.70 28.92 -10.78
CA ALA A 149 -5.62 28.92 -11.78
C ALA A 149 -5.75 27.87 -12.90
#